data_AF-A0A930VMT4-F1
#
_entry.id   AF-A0A930VMT4-F1
#
_cell.length_a   1.000
_cell.length_b   1.000
_cell.length_c   1.000
_cell.angle_alpha   90.00
_cell.angle_beta   90.00
_cell.angle_gamma   90.00
#
_symmetry.space_group_name_H-M   'P 1'
#
loop_
_entity.id
_entity.type
_entity.pdbx_description
1 polymer ?
#
loop_
_entity_poly.entity_id
_entity_poly.type
_entity_poly.pdbx_seq_one_letter_code
_entity_poly.pdbx_strand_id
1 'polypeptide(L)'
;MTAQLRAPWSVRARPSASLEDVPGMIRRREYAEAEAALLEHVTSHPGQVTTACRGLSADLVRIADWEPVASAIGRASGHGVHVSAVGLDLSNFSDSEGREWWDKDPVVEYSLYDDTQFPFSSSSRRQIQQAAVTHPAPWTGHRLAGYQGTLAISGLRSLNGALLQNEAGRPWDFGSAGRSQHDDVARLLGGWTLVLRFHQAVARDWGEVGPALDVPVLVGQHGTGPWQVSVFAPGEEPDSRWR
;
A
#
# COMPACT_ATOMS: atom_id res chain seq x y z
N MET A 1 27.67 55.23 13.99
CA MET A 1 26.93 54.04 14.42
C MET A 1 25.93 53.70 13.34
N THR A 2 26.25 52.76 12.46
CA THR A 2 25.37 52.33 11.36
C THR A 2 25.33 50.81 11.40
N ALA A 3 24.20 50.25 11.83
CA ALA A 3 24.03 48.82 11.98
C ALA A 3 23.83 48.17 10.61
N GLN A 4 24.69 47.22 10.25
CA GLN A 4 24.51 46.32 9.12
C GLN A 4 23.46 45.27 9.49
N LEU A 5 22.30 45.32 8.84
CA LEU A 5 21.32 44.25 8.84
C LEU A 5 21.89 43.04 8.09
N ARG A 6 22.19 41.96 8.82
CA ARG A 6 22.48 40.65 8.24
C ARG A 6 21.19 40.06 7.68
N ALA A 7 21.19 39.73 6.38
CA ALA A 7 20.10 39.01 5.73
C ALA A 7 19.90 37.63 6.38
N PRO A 8 18.66 37.16 6.57
CA PRO A 8 18.39 35.86 7.14
C PRO A 8 18.72 34.75 6.13
N TRP A 9 19.10 33.62 6.70
CA TRP A 9 19.59 32.42 6.06
C TRP A 9 18.73 31.99 4.86
N SER A 10 19.37 31.78 3.71
CA SER A 10 18.76 31.09 2.58
C SER A 10 18.37 29.68 3.02
N VAL A 11 17.08 29.42 3.17
CA VAL A 11 16.54 28.06 3.22
C VAL A 11 16.89 27.43 1.88
N ARG A 12 17.90 26.57 1.84
CA ARG A 12 18.11 25.70 0.69
C ARG A 12 16.88 24.81 0.61
N ALA A 13 16.03 25.03 -0.38
CA ALA A 13 14.99 24.07 -0.74
C ALA A 13 15.66 22.70 -0.86
N ARG A 14 15.17 21.71 -0.10
CA ARG A 14 15.59 20.33 -0.34
C ARG A 14 15.26 20.03 -1.82
N PRO A 15 16.18 19.37 -2.56
CA PRO A 15 15.81 18.89 -3.89
C PRO A 15 14.52 18.08 -3.78
N SER A 16 13.59 18.28 -4.72
CA SER A 16 12.37 17.49 -4.76
C SER A 16 12.73 16.02 -4.87
N ALA A 17 12.07 15.19 -4.06
CA ALA A 17 12.37 13.77 -4.05
C ALA A 17 11.87 13.12 -5.34
N SER A 18 12.63 12.16 -5.87
CA SER A 18 12.27 11.48 -7.11
C SER A 18 11.10 10.53 -6.89
N LEU A 19 10.27 10.31 -7.91
CA LEU A 19 9.28 9.23 -7.91
C LEU A 19 9.90 7.85 -7.65
N GLU A 20 11.18 7.67 -7.99
CA GLU A 20 11.96 6.46 -7.73
C GLU A 20 12.21 6.20 -6.24
N ASP A 21 12.14 7.25 -5.40
CA ASP A 21 12.38 7.15 -3.96
C ASP A 21 11.12 6.74 -3.18
N VAL A 22 9.92 6.93 -3.77
CA VAL A 22 8.61 6.64 -3.15
C VAL A 22 8.51 5.24 -2.54
N PRO A 23 8.90 4.13 -3.22
CA PRO A 23 8.89 2.81 -2.60
C PRO A 23 9.73 2.76 -1.32
N GLY A 24 10.91 3.40 -1.33
CA GLY A 24 11.79 3.48 -0.17
C GLY A 24 11.16 4.25 1.00
N MET A 25 10.50 5.37 0.70
CA MET A 25 9.80 6.19 1.69
C MET A 25 8.63 5.41 2.32
N ILE A 26 7.82 4.72 1.51
CA ILE A 26 6.72 3.89 1.99
C ILE A 26 7.24 2.78 2.92
N ARG A 27 8.31 2.06 2.54
CA ARG A 27 8.94 1.03 3.41
C ARG A 27 9.40 1.58 4.76
N ARG A 28 9.92 2.81 4.75
CA ARG A 28 10.40 3.51 5.95
C ARG A 28 9.29 4.25 6.71
N ARG A 29 8.05 4.23 6.20
CA ARG A 29 6.88 4.96 6.72
C ARG A 29 7.06 6.49 6.72
N GLU A 30 7.90 6.99 5.82
CA GLU A 30 8.07 8.42 5.51
C GLU A 30 6.91 8.88 4.61
N TYR A 31 5.67 8.73 5.10
CA TYR A 31 4.48 8.89 4.27
C TYR A 31 4.24 10.35 3.85
N ALA A 32 4.65 11.33 4.67
CA ALA A 32 4.52 12.75 4.33
C ALA A 32 5.43 13.10 3.16
N GLU A 33 6.66 12.59 3.19
CA GLU A 33 7.64 12.75 2.14
C GLU A 33 7.18 12.05 0.85
N ALA A 34 6.66 10.82 0.95
CA ALA A 34 6.10 10.09 -0.19
C ALA A 34 4.91 10.84 -0.80
N GLU A 35 4.01 11.38 0.02
CA GLU A 35 2.86 12.16 -0.42
C GLU A 35 3.28 13.46 -1.12
N ALA A 36 4.24 14.19 -0.54
CA ALA A 36 4.76 15.41 -1.14
C ALA A 36 5.40 15.15 -2.52
N ALA A 37 6.20 14.08 -2.64
CA ALA A 37 6.80 13.68 -3.90
C ALA A 37 5.74 13.33 -4.96
N LEU A 38 4.72 12.55 -4.58
CA LEU A 38 3.63 12.20 -5.49
C LEU A 38 2.81 13.42 -5.92
N LEU A 39 2.50 14.34 -4.99
CA LEU A 39 1.68 15.52 -5.27
C LEU A 39 2.32 16.47 -6.28
N GLU A 40 3.65 16.63 -6.23
CA GLU A 40 4.42 17.42 -7.20
C GLU A 40 4.24 16.87 -8.63
N HIS A 41 4.38 15.55 -8.78
CA HIS A 41 4.20 14.88 -10.06
C HIS A 41 2.75 14.86 -10.54
N VAL A 42 1.80 14.64 -9.64
CA VAL A 42 0.34 14.66 -9.91
C VAL A 42 -0.13 16.02 -10.40
N THR A 43 0.41 17.10 -9.83
CA THR A 43 0.10 18.48 -10.27
C THR A 43 0.60 18.76 -11.68
N SER A 44 1.73 18.15 -12.05
CA SER A 44 2.39 18.36 -13.36
C SER A 44 1.77 17.56 -14.52
N HIS A 45 0.85 16.62 -14.24
CA HIS A 45 0.24 15.72 -15.24
C HIS A 45 -1.29 15.71 -15.13
N PRO A 46 -2.00 16.76 -15.57
CA PRO A 46 -3.46 16.83 -15.42
C PRO A 46 -4.19 15.78 -16.26
N GLY A 47 -5.07 15.02 -15.62
CA GLY A 47 -5.90 14.00 -16.25
C GLY A 47 -6.93 13.46 -15.25
N GLN A 48 -7.76 12.51 -15.68
CA GLN A 48 -8.80 11.94 -14.83
C GLN A 48 -8.22 11.26 -13.58
N VAL A 49 -7.20 10.42 -13.75
CA VAL A 49 -6.53 9.69 -12.64
C VAL A 49 -5.87 10.66 -11.66
N THR A 50 -5.10 11.62 -12.15
CA THR A 50 -4.41 12.59 -11.28
C THR A 50 -5.37 13.58 -10.61
N THR A 51 -6.52 13.86 -11.23
CA THR A 51 -7.61 14.59 -10.57
C THR A 51 -8.19 13.80 -9.40
N ALA A 52 -8.44 12.50 -9.58
CA ALA A 52 -8.88 11.63 -8.49
C ALA A 52 -7.83 11.53 -7.37
N CYS A 53 -6.53 11.52 -7.71
CA CYS A 53 -5.45 11.55 -6.72
C CYS A 53 -5.51 12.81 -5.83
N ARG A 54 -5.73 14.00 -6.42
CA ARG A 54 -5.81 15.27 -5.67
C ARG A 54 -7.02 15.36 -4.74
N GLY A 55 -8.11 14.68 -5.08
CA GLY A 55 -9.31 14.64 -4.24
C GLY A 55 -9.23 13.71 -3.04
N LEU A 56 -8.15 12.93 -2.92
CA LEU A 56 -8.05 11.82 -1.97
C LEU A 56 -7.27 12.21 -0.71
N SER A 57 -7.96 12.26 0.44
CA SER A 57 -7.33 12.42 1.75
C SER A 57 -7.03 11.08 2.42
N ALA A 58 -5.88 10.96 3.07
CA ALA A 58 -5.50 9.78 3.86
C ALA A 58 -6.48 9.49 5.02
N ASP A 59 -7.08 10.55 5.59
CA ASP A 59 -8.01 10.45 6.72
C ASP A 59 -9.36 9.84 6.34
N LEU A 60 -9.69 9.83 5.05
CA LEU A 60 -10.94 9.27 4.55
C LEU A 60 -10.82 7.79 4.16
N VAL A 61 -9.59 7.27 4.07
CA VAL A 61 -9.36 5.87 3.71
C VAL A 61 -9.43 5.01 4.96
N ARG A 62 -10.33 4.02 5.01
CA ARG A 62 -10.58 3.20 6.20
C ARG A 62 -10.65 1.72 5.83
N ILE A 63 -9.95 0.89 6.60
CA ILE A 63 -10.07 -0.57 6.56
C ILE A 63 -11.13 -0.94 7.59
N ALA A 64 -12.16 -1.68 7.16
CA ALA A 64 -13.22 -2.14 8.05
C ALA A 64 -12.90 -3.51 8.63
N ASP A 65 -13.36 -3.72 9.87
CA ASP A 65 -13.49 -5.02 10.53
C ASP A 65 -12.24 -5.92 10.44
N TRP A 66 -11.27 -5.72 11.33
CA TRP A 66 -10.07 -6.57 11.43
C TRP A 66 -10.32 -7.95 12.05
N GLU A 67 -11.50 -8.18 12.63
CA GLU A 67 -11.92 -9.43 13.29
C GLU A 67 -11.77 -10.70 12.42
N PRO A 68 -12.05 -10.70 11.09
CA PRO A 68 -11.87 -11.86 10.24
C PRO A 68 -10.41 -12.35 10.19
N VAL A 69 -9.43 -11.44 10.27
CA VAL A 69 -7.99 -11.78 10.29
C VAL A 69 -7.65 -12.49 11.60
N ALA A 70 -8.00 -11.90 12.73
CA ALA A 70 -7.78 -12.49 14.05
C ALA A 70 -8.50 -13.85 14.18
N SER A 71 -9.74 -13.93 13.66
CA SER A 71 -10.51 -15.17 13.62
C SER A 71 -9.85 -16.25 12.76
N ALA A 72 -9.24 -15.88 11.63
CA ALA A 72 -8.51 -16.81 10.79
C ALA A 72 -7.27 -17.38 11.51
N ILE A 73 -6.51 -16.53 12.22
CA ILE A 73 -5.38 -16.95 13.05
C ILE A 73 -5.85 -17.89 14.17
N GLY A 74 -6.94 -17.53 14.86
CA GLY A 74 -7.52 -18.34 15.93
C GLY A 74 -8.00 -19.71 15.44
N ARG A 75 -8.65 -19.78 14.26
CA ARG A 75 -9.05 -21.06 13.64
C ARG A 75 -7.84 -21.91 13.26
N ALA A 76 -6.81 -21.32 12.66
CA ALA A 76 -5.58 -22.03 12.32
C ALA A 76 -4.93 -22.63 13.58
N SER A 77 -4.81 -21.82 14.63
CA SER A 77 -4.28 -22.24 15.92
C SER A 77 -5.11 -23.35 16.57
N GLY A 78 -6.45 -23.25 16.51
CA GLY A 78 -7.36 -24.30 17.00
C GLY A 78 -7.24 -25.64 16.27
N HIS A 79 -6.72 -25.64 15.04
CA HIS A 79 -6.39 -26.84 14.26
C HIS A 79 -4.93 -27.27 14.40
N GLY A 80 -4.13 -26.65 15.28
CA GLY A 80 -2.71 -26.95 15.46
C GLY A 80 -1.82 -26.48 14.30
N VAL A 81 -2.31 -25.56 13.46
CA VAL A 81 -1.54 -24.95 12.37
C VAL A 81 -0.81 -23.73 12.93
N HIS A 82 0.52 -23.75 12.82
CA HIS A 82 1.36 -22.60 13.20
C HIS A 82 1.22 -21.48 12.16
N VAL A 83 0.97 -20.27 12.62
CA VAL A 83 0.94 -19.05 11.80
C VAL A 83 2.10 -18.17 12.22
N SER A 84 2.96 -17.80 11.27
CA SER A 84 4.14 -16.96 11.53
C SER A 84 4.13 -15.62 10.80
N ALA A 85 3.20 -15.39 9.87
CA ALA A 85 2.92 -14.07 9.29
C ALA A 85 1.51 -13.96 8.72
N VAL A 86 1.06 -12.72 8.54
CA VAL A 86 -0.16 -12.35 7.81
C VAL A 86 0.22 -11.51 6.59
N GLY A 87 -0.32 -11.81 5.42
CA GLY A 87 -0.29 -10.91 4.26
C GLY A 87 -1.58 -10.13 4.15
N LEU A 88 -1.47 -8.84 3.80
CA LEU A 88 -2.55 -7.96 3.44
C LEU A 88 -2.22 -7.34 2.08
N ASP A 89 -2.94 -7.75 1.05
CA ASP A 89 -2.73 -7.30 -0.30
C ASP A 89 -3.92 -6.46 -0.76
N LEU A 90 -3.65 -5.20 -1.11
CA LEU A 90 -4.64 -4.41 -1.83
C LEU A 90 -4.86 -5.06 -3.19
N SER A 91 -6.13 -5.27 -3.58
CA SER A 91 -6.48 -6.07 -4.73
C SER A 91 -7.67 -5.50 -5.49
N ASN A 92 -7.62 -5.65 -6.81
CA ASN A 92 -8.74 -5.42 -7.71
C ASN A 92 -9.27 -6.73 -8.32
N PHE A 93 -8.80 -7.88 -7.82
CA PHE A 93 -9.08 -9.21 -8.37
C PHE A 93 -10.55 -9.62 -8.24
N SER A 94 -11.31 -9.00 -7.33
CA SER A 94 -12.77 -9.21 -7.26
C SER A 94 -13.50 -8.36 -8.29
N ASP A 95 -13.95 -9.01 -9.37
CA ASP A 95 -15.06 -8.67 -10.28
C ASP A 95 -14.84 -7.56 -11.31
N SER A 96 -14.37 -7.95 -12.50
CA SER A 96 -14.60 -7.21 -13.76
C SER A 96 -15.98 -7.47 -14.36
N GLU A 97 -16.92 -7.99 -13.57
CA GLU A 97 -18.27 -8.36 -14.02
C GLU A 97 -19.30 -7.30 -13.62
N GLY A 98 -20.32 -7.10 -14.45
CA GLY A 98 -21.38 -6.11 -14.22
C GLY A 98 -21.14 -4.74 -14.85
N ARG A 99 -22.17 -3.89 -14.86
CA ARG A 99 -22.14 -2.56 -15.53
C ARG A 99 -21.33 -1.49 -14.77
N GLU A 100 -21.06 -1.75 -13.50
CA GLU A 100 -20.39 -0.84 -12.56
C GLU A 100 -19.07 -1.43 -12.05
N TRP A 101 -18.47 -2.37 -12.79
CA TRP A 101 -17.21 -3.04 -12.42
C TRP A 101 -16.07 -2.06 -12.13
N TRP A 102 -16.15 -0.86 -12.69
CA TRP A 102 -15.21 0.24 -12.55
C TRP A 102 -15.57 1.23 -11.42
N ASP A 103 -16.76 1.21 -10.80
CA ASP A 103 -17.14 2.17 -9.75
C ASP A 103 -17.14 1.54 -8.36
N LYS A 104 -15.95 1.18 -7.87
CA LYS A 104 -15.80 0.48 -6.59
C LYS A 104 -14.51 0.83 -5.87
N ASP A 105 -14.55 0.73 -4.56
CA ASP A 105 -13.33 0.60 -3.77
C ASP A 105 -12.62 -0.72 -4.13
N PRO A 106 -11.28 -0.79 -4.01
CA PRO A 106 -10.58 -2.06 -4.06
C PRO A 106 -10.96 -2.92 -2.85
N VAL A 107 -10.48 -4.16 -2.81
CA VAL A 107 -10.58 -5.02 -1.62
C VAL A 107 -9.20 -5.23 -1.01
N VAL A 108 -9.14 -5.61 0.26
CA VAL A 108 -7.90 -6.06 0.89
C VAL A 108 -7.99 -7.57 1.06
N GLU A 109 -7.20 -8.32 0.31
CA GLU A 109 -7.05 -9.76 0.51
C GLU A 109 -6.17 -10.00 1.74
N TYR A 110 -6.58 -10.91 2.62
CA TYR A 110 -5.70 -11.39 3.67
C TYR A 110 -5.33 -12.86 3.45
N SER A 111 -4.09 -13.19 3.78
CA SER A 111 -3.53 -14.54 3.70
C SER A 111 -2.72 -14.84 4.96
N LEU A 112 -2.70 -16.10 5.40
CA LEU A 112 -1.83 -16.55 6.48
C LEU A 112 -0.63 -17.31 5.92
N TYR A 113 0.52 -17.21 6.58
CA TYR A 113 1.73 -17.92 6.22
C TYR A 113 2.32 -18.63 7.44
N ASP A 114 3.12 -19.66 7.15
CA ASP A 114 3.98 -20.34 8.09
C ASP A 114 5.46 -20.18 7.69
N ASP A 115 6.34 -20.85 8.41
CA ASP A 115 7.78 -20.78 8.17
C ASP A 115 8.28 -21.67 7.01
N THR A 116 7.39 -22.35 6.28
CA THR A 116 7.78 -23.36 5.29
C THR A 116 8.54 -22.76 4.11
N GLN A 117 8.10 -21.59 3.62
CA GLN A 117 8.77 -20.92 2.48
C GLN A 117 9.73 -19.80 2.91
N PHE A 118 9.47 -19.18 4.05
CA PHE A 118 10.29 -18.12 4.58
C PHE A 118 10.21 -18.14 6.11
N PRO A 119 11.33 -18.10 6.84
CA PRO A 119 11.34 -18.27 8.29
C PRO A 119 10.92 -16.98 9.01
N PHE A 120 9.65 -16.59 8.92
CA PHE A 120 9.13 -15.37 9.53
C PHE A 120 9.35 -15.33 11.05
N SER A 121 9.13 -16.45 11.74
CA SER A 121 9.26 -16.52 13.22
C SER A 121 10.67 -16.20 13.74
N SER A 122 11.71 -16.36 12.91
CA SER A 122 13.12 -16.10 13.29
C SER A 122 13.75 -14.95 12.51
N SER A 123 13.03 -14.36 11.57
CA SER A 123 13.51 -13.24 10.76
C SER A 123 13.18 -11.91 11.41
N SER A 124 14.17 -11.02 11.46
CA SER A 124 13.91 -9.62 11.77
C SER A 124 13.03 -8.97 10.69
N ARG A 125 12.32 -7.89 11.07
CA ARG A 125 11.59 -7.03 10.12
C ARG A 125 12.44 -6.67 8.90
N ARG A 126 13.71 -6.30 9.11
CA ARG A 126 14.62 -5.94 8.03
C ARG A 126 14.88 -7.10 7.06
N GLN A 127 15.04 -8.32 7.56
CA GLN A 127 15.24 -9.50 6.72
C GLN A 127 13.99 -9.81 5.88
N ILE A 128 12.80 -9.76 6.50
CA ILE A 128 11.52 -9.93 5.80
C ILE A 128 11.38 -8.85 4.71
N GLN A 129 11.61 -7.59 5.09
CA GLN A 129 11.52 -6.45 4.19
C GLN A 129 12.48 -6.55 3.01
N GLN A 130 13.71 -7.04 3.24
CA GLN A 130 14.71 -7.25 2.20
C GLN A 130 14.31 -8.36 1.23
N ALA A 131 13.71 -9.45 1.74
CA ALA A 131 13.22 -10.54 0.91
C ALA A 131 12.07 -10.13 -0.02
N ALA A 132 11.33 -9.08 0.33
CA ALA A 132 10.20 -8.56 -0.45
C ALA A 132 10.56 -7.44 -1.44
N VAL A 133 11.84 -7.08 -1.60
CA VAL A 133 12.26 -5.96 -2.47
C VAL A 133 11.91 -6.22 -3.94
N THR A 134 11.97 -7.47 -4.39
CA THR A 134 11.67 -7.89 -5.76
C THR A 134 10.47 -8.81 -5.81
N HIS A 135 9.70 -8.73 -6.89
CA HIS A 135 8.63 -9.69 -7.17
C HIS A 135 9.17 -10.89 -7.97
N PRO A 136 8.76 -12.13 -7.64
CA PRO A 136 7.97 -12.51 -6.48
C PRO A 136 8.81 -12.54 -5.18
N ALA A 137 8.15 -12.35 -4.04
CA ALA A 137 8.76 -12.64 -2.74
C ALA A 137 8.76 -14.16 -2.49
N PRO A 138 9.60 -14.70 -1.59
CA PRO A 138 9.70 -16.15 -1.36
C PRO A 138 8.38 -16.84 -0.98
N TRP A 139 7.45 -16.12 -0.33
CA TRP A 139 6.14 -16.64 0.10
C TRP A 139 5.01 -16.44 -0.93
N THR A 140 5.28 -15.77 -2.06
CA THR A 140 4.26 -15.52 -3.10
C THR A 140 3.69 -16.84 -3.62
N GLY A 141 2.37 -17.00 -3.54
CA GLY A 141 1.67 -18.22 -3.97
C GLY A 141 1.62 -19.34 -2.91
N HIS A 142 2.23 -19.16 -1.75
CA HIS A 142 2.38 -20.20 -0.72
C HIS A 142 1.64 -19.87 0.59
N ARG A 143 0.45 -19.29 0.49
CA ARG A 143 -0.43 -19.05 1.64
C ARG A 143 -0.98 -20.37 2.21
N LEU A 144 -1.31 -20.39 3.49
CA LEU A 144 -2.02 -21.48 4.15
C LEU A 144 -3.44 -21.60 3.57
N ALA A 145 -3.74 -22.75 2.98
CA ALA A 145 -5.02 -23.00 2.32
C ALA A 145 -6.18 -23.02 3.33
N GLY A 146 -7.27 -22.33 3.01
CA GLY A 146 -8.49 -22.31 3.82
C GLY A 146 -8.51 -21.23 4.92
N TYR A 147 -7.48 -20.40 5.00
CA TYR A 147 -7.36 -19.31 5.98
C TYR A 147 -7.24 -17.92 5.35
N GLN A 148 -7.60 -17.79 4.08
CA GLN A 148 -7.65 -16.53 3.34
C GLN A 148 -9.06 -15.93 3.29
N GLY A 149 -9.15 -14.64 3.00
CA GLY A 149 -10.41 -13.93 2.77
C GLY A 149 -10.19 -12.49 2.34
N THR A 150 -11.21 -11.65 2.47
CA THR A 150 -11.13 -10.23 2.15
C THR A 150 -11.62 -9.36 3.30
N LEU A 151 -11.06 -8.16 3.40
CA LEU A 151 -11.54 -7.05 4.21
C LEU A 151 -12.04 -5.94 3.29
N ALA A 152 -13.06 -5.21 3.73
CA ALA A 152 -13.49 -4.01 3.03
C ALA A 152 -12.52 -2.86 3.32
N ILE A 153 -12.21 -2.09 2.28
CA ILE A 153 -11.56 -0.80 2.39
C ILE A 153 -12.46 0.24 1.72
N SER A 154 -12.50 1.44 2.26
CA SER A 154 -13.35 2.53 1.77
C SER A 154 -12.55 3.80 1.56
N GLY A 155 -13.09 4.72 0.77
CA GLY A 155 -12.50 6.03 0.49
C GLY A 155 -11.57 6.04 -0.72
N LEU A 156 -11.36 4.92 -1.39
CA LEU A 156 -10.49 4.78 -2.57
C LEU A 156 -11.26 4.71 -3.90
N ARG A 157 -12.59 4.59 -3.85
CA ARG A 157 -13.48 4.41 -5.02
C ARG A 157 -13.17 5.33 -6.19
N SER A 158 -13.05 6.64 -5.96
CA SER A 158 -12.82 7.61 -7.04
C SER A 158 -11.51 7.35 -7.78
N LEU A 159 -10.43 7.09 -7.05
CA LEU A 159 -9.12 6.80 -7.63
C LEU A 159 -9.11 5.42 -8.29
N ASN A 160 -9.63 4.40 -7.60
CA ASN A 160 -9.68 3.05 -8.11
C ASN A 160 -10.50 2.97 -9.39
N GLY A 161 -11.64 3.64 -9.45
CA GLY A 161 -12.47 3.67 -10.64
C GLY A 161 -11.85 4.43 -11.80
N ALA A 162 -11.15 5.55 -11.53
CA ALA A 162 -10.37 6.22 -12.57
C ALA A 162 -9.27 5.32 -13.14
N LEU A 163 -8.60 4.51 -12.30
CA LEU A 163 -7.61 3.53 -12.73
C LEU A 163 -8.24 2.40 -13.55
N LEU A 164 -9.34 1.82 -13.08
CA LEU A 164 -10.06 0.76 -13.79
C LEU A 164 -10.60 1.24 -15.15
N GLN A 165 -11.11 2.48 -15.24
CA GLN A 165 -11.52 3.08 -16.52
C GLN A 165 -10.34 3.36 -17.45
N ASN A 166 -9.19 3.77 -16.90
CA ASN A 166 -7.96 3.90 -17.67
C ASN A 166 -7.47 2.54 -18.20
N GLU A 167 -7.74 1.46 -17.47
CA GLU A 167 -7.48 0.08 -17.88
C GLU A 167 -8.57 -0.52 -18.79
N ALA A 168 -9.80 0.02 -18.80
CA ALA A 168 -10.99 -0.50 -19.50
C ALA A 168 -10.90 -0.55 -21.03
N GLY A 169 -9.79 -0.10 -21.64
CA GLY A 169 -9.48 -0.42 -23.03
C GLY A 169 -8.94 -1.85 -23.20
N ARG A 170 -8.27 -2.40 -22.18
CA ARG A 170 -7.64 -3.73 -22.11
C ARG A 170 -7.28 -4.09 -20.65
N PRO A 171 -8.23 -4.59 -19.85
CA PRO A 171 -7.91 -5.14 -18.54
C PRO A 171 -6.79 -6.17 -18.71
N TRP A 172 -5.72 -6.09 -17.91
CA TRP A 172 -4.59 -7.03 -17.89
C TRP A 172 -3.58 -6.96 -19.05
N ASP A 173 -3.70 -6.02 -19.99
CA ASP A 173 -2.67 -5.81 -21.02
C ASP A 173 -1.63 -4.78 -20.53
N PHE A 174 -0.63 -5.25 -19.79
CA PHE A 174 0.51 -4.44 -19.36
C PHE A 174 1.47 -4.07 -20.52
N GLY A 175 1.12 -4.32 -21.79
CA GLY A 175 1.98 -4.06 -22.95
C GLY A 175 1.24 -3.55 -24.20
N SER A 176 0.08 -2.91 -24.04
CA SER A 176 -0.77 -2.57 -25.18
C SER A 176 -0.16 -1.50 -26.10
N ALA A 177 0.20 -1.90 -27.31
CA ALA A 177 0.45 -0.99 -28.43
C ALA A 177 -0.81 -0.14 -28.65
N GLY A 178 -0.78 1.11 -28.17
CA GLY A 178 -1.91 2.04 -28.24
C GLY A 178 -2.04 3.01 -27.05
N ARG A 179 -1.39 2.75 -25.90
CA ARG A 179 -1.38 3.73 -24.79
C ARG A 179 -0.46 4.92 -25.08
N SER A 180 -0.91 6.11 -24.71
CA SER A 180 -0.05 7.28 -24.71
C SER A 180 0.89 7.22 -23.50
N GLN A 181 2.09 7.77 -23.64
CA GLN A 181 3.03 7.92 -22.51
C GLN A 181 2.39 8.69 -21.34
N HIS A 182 1.48 9.62 -21.63
CA HIS A 182 0.77 10.39 -20.62
C HIS A 182 -0.16 9.51 -19.77
N ASP A 183 -0.85 8.55 -20.39
CA ASP A 183 -1.71 7.61 -19.67
C ASP A 183 -0.91 6.66 -18.79
N ASP A 184 0.24 6.18 -19.28
CA ASP A 184 1.13 5.31 -18.51
C ASP A 184 1.68 6.03 -17.27
N VAL A 185 2.06 7.31 -17.39
CA VAL A 185 2.50 8.14 -16.26
C VAL A 185 1.36 8.36 -15.28
N ALA A 186 0.16 8.72 -15.76
CA ALA A 186 -1.00 8.93 -14.91
C ALA A 186 -1.37 7.66 -14.12
N ARG A 187 -1.32 6.49 -14.77
CA ARG A 187 -1.55 5.18 -14.14
C ARG A 187 -0.51 4.86 -13.08
N LEU A 188 0.77 5.12 -13.35
CA LEU A 188 1.85 4.93 -12.37
C LEU A 188 1.65 5.80 -11.13
N LEU A 189 1.33 7.09 -11.33
CA LEU A 189 1.07 8.04 -10.23
C LEU A 189 -0.16 7.65 -9.41
N GLY A 190 -1.24 7.25 -10.08
CA GLY A 190 -2.46 6.77 -9.43
C GLY A 190 -2.21 5.49 -8.63
N GLY A 191 -1.48 4.53 -9.21
CA GLY A 191 -1.10 3.29 -8.54
C GLY A 191 -0.26 3.54 -7.29
N TRP A 192 0.75 4.42 -7.35
CA TRP A 192 1.53 4.79 -6.16
C TRP A 192 0.69 5.51 -5.10
N THR A 193 -0.23 6.38 -5.50
CA THR A 193 -1.14 7.07 -4.58
C THR A 193 -2.04 6.07 -3.86
N LEU A 194 -2.58 5.09 -4.58
CA LEU A 194 -3.41 4.02 -4.04
C LEU A 194 -2.63 3.14 -3.03
N VAL A 195 -1.41 2.72 -3.39
CA VAL A 195 -0.50 1.98 -2.51
C VAL A 195 -0.18 2.78 -1.24
N LEU A 196 0.18 4.07 -1.38
CA LEU A 196 0.51 4.94 -0.24
C LEU A 196 -0.67 5.05 0.73
N ARG A 197 -1.88 5.28 0.22
CA ARG A 197 -3.09 5.47 1.04
C ARG A 197 -3.47 4.22 1.81
N PHE A 198 -3.31 3.05 1.19
CA PHE A 198 -3.50 1.77 1.90
C PHE A 198 -2.47 1.59 3.02
N HIS A 199 -1.20 1.87 2.77
CA HIS A 199 -0.15 1.78 3.78
C HIS A 199 -0.36 2.75 4.95
N GLN A 200 -0.80 3.98 4.66
CA GLN A 200 -1.19 4.96 5.69
C GLN A 200 -2.37 4.45 6.52
N ALA A 201 -3.39 3.84 5.89
CA ALA A 201 -4.53 3.28 6.60
C ALA A 201 -4.12 2.15 7.55
N VAL A 202 -3.29 1.20 7.09
CA VAL A 202 -2.76 0.13 7.96
C VAL A 202 -1.93 0.71 9.11
N ALA A 203 -1.05 1.68 8.83
CA ALA A 203 -0.19 2.27 9.86
C ALA A 203 -0.96 2.99 10.96
N ARG A 204 -2.07 3.65 10.62
CA ARG A 204 -2.94 4.32 11.59
C ARG A 204 -3.64 3.31 12.50
N ASP A 205 -4.12 2.20 11.94
CA ASP A 205 -4.85 1.18 12.69
C ASP A 205 -3.90 0.26 13.49
N TRP A 206 -2.59 0.27 13.16
CA TRP A 206 -1.58 -0.64 13.71
C TRP A 206 -1.48 -0.64 15.24
N GLY A 207 -1.62 0.52 15.88
CA GLY A 207 -1.52 0.63 17.33
C GLY A 207 -2.61 -0.16 18.09
N GLU A 208 -3.77 -0.36 17.46
CA GLU A 208 -4.88 -1.12 18.04
C GLU A 208 -4.87 -2.57 17.58
N VAL A 209 -4.56 -2.80 16.30
CA VAL A 209 -4.66 -4.12 15.66
C VAL A 209 -3.40 -4.97 15.86
N GLY A 210 -2.22 -4.37 15.73
CA GLY A 210 -0.94 -5.06 15.75
C GLY A 210 -0.74 -5.98 16.96
N PRO A 211 -1.02 -5.52 18.20
CA PRO A 211 -0.91 -6.36 19.40
C PRO A 211 -1.82 -7.59 19.39
N ALA A 212 -2.98 -7.53 18.73
CA ALA A 212 -3.92 -8.64 18.66
C ALA A 212 -3.52 -9.72 17.65
N LEU A 213 -2.70 -9.37 16.65
CA LEU A 213 -2.23 -10.31 15.63
C LEU A 213 -0.96 -11.05 16.07
N ASP A 214 -0.08 -10.40 16.83
CA ASP A 214 1.17 -10.94 17.41
C ASP A 214 2.12 -11.65 16.41
N VAL A 215 1.96 -11.41 15.12
CA VAL A 215 2.82 -11.88 14.04
C VAL A 215 3.13 -10.73 13.07
N PRO A 216 4.25 -10.78 12.32
CA PRO A 216 4.52 -9.79 11.30
C PRO A 216 3.41 -9.75 10.23
N VAL A 217 3.04 -8.53 9.85
CA VAL A 217 2.07 -8.24 8.78
C VAL A 217 2.81 -7.68 7.56
N LEU A 218 2.59 -8.33 6.43
CA LEU A 218 3.15 -8.01 5.13
C LEU A 218 2.10 -7.21 4.36
N VAL A 219 2.30 -5.91 4.21
CA VAL A 219 1.36 -5.01 3.54
C VAL A 219 1.83 -4.79 2.12
N GLY A 220 1.07 -5.28 1.16
CA GLY A 220 1.46 -5.33 -0.24
C GLY A 220 0.32 -5.03 -1.19
N GLN A 221 0.39 -5.65 -2.37
CA GLN A 221 -0.63 -5.57 -3.39
C GLN A 221 -0.70 -6.88 -4.17
N HIS A 222 -1.87 -7.17 -4.71
CA HIS A 222 -2.11 -8.26 -5.63
C HIS A 222 -2.93 -7.76 -6.83
N GLY A 223 -2.27 -7.66 -7.98
CA GLY A 223 -2.93 -7.29 -9.23
C GLY A 223 -3.35 -5.81 -9.29
N THR A 224 -2.78 -4.93 -8.45
CA THR A 224 -3.04 -3.49 -8.50
C THR A 224 -1.82 -2.66 -8.07
N GLY A 225 -1.59 -1.55 -8.76
CA GLY A 225 -0.49 -0.64 -8.45
C GLY A 225 0.92 -1.23 -8.63
N PRO A 226 1.96 -0.45 -8.32
CA PRO A 226 3.35 -0.89 -8.39
C PRO A 226 3.71 -1.88 -7.27
N TRP A 227 4.66 -2.79 -7.53
CA TRP A 227 5.16 -3.70 -6.49
C TRP A 227 5.85 -2.94 -5.37
N GLN A 228 5.29 -3.07 -4.18
CA GLN A 228 5.82 -2.50 -2.95
C GLN A 228 5.22 -3.29 -1.79
N VAL A 229 6.10 -3.83 -0.93
CA VAL A 229 5.71 -4.49 0.31
C VAL A 229 6.32 -3.73 1.47
N SER A 230 5.55 -3.51 2.53
CA SER A 230 6.04 -2.99 3.82
C SER A 230 5.77 -4.00 4.92
N VAL A 231 6.69 -4.08 5.88
CA VAL A 231 6.54 -5.02 7.01
C VAL A 231 6.20 -4.24 8.28
N PHE A 232 5.14 -4.68 8.96
CA PHE A 232 4.73 -4.24 10.28
C PHE A 232 4.97 -5.37 11.27
N ALA A 233 5.85 -5.15 12.25
CA ALA A 233 6.26 -6.19 13.19
C ALA A 233 5.61 -5.97 14.57
N PRO A 234 5.29 -7.05 15.32
CA PRO A 234 4.81 -6.95 16.69
C PRO A 234 5.77 -6.13 17.56
N GLY A 235 5.20 -5.34 18.49
CA GLY A 235 5.99 -4.53 19.43
C GLY A 235 6.62 -3.26 18.84
N GLU A 236 6.37 -2.93 17.57
CA GLU A 236 6.71 -1.60 17.05
C GLU A 236 5.72 -0.56 17.57
N GLU A 237 6.23 0.46 18.28
CA GLU A 237 5.41 1.62 18.62
C GLU A 237 4.97 2.36 17.35
N PRO A 238 3.72 2.84 17.27
CA PRO A 238 3.30 3.74 16.20
C PRO A 238 4.17 4.99 16.22
N ASP A 239 4.70 5.40 15.07
CA ASP A 239 5.45 6.65 14.98
C ASP A 239 4.52 7.81 15.37
N SER A 240 4.83 8.46 16.50
CA SER A 240 4.01 9.50 17.16
C SER A 240 3.68 10.72 16.30
N ARG A 241 4.25 10.81 15.10
CA ARG A 241 4.06 11.92 14.13
C ARG A 241 2.72 11.88 13.39
N TRP A 242 1.89 10.87 13.63
CA TRP A 242 0.64 10.63 12.89
C TRP A 242 -0.62 10.62 13.77
N ARG A 243 -0.54 11.22 14.97
CA ARG A 243 -1.71 11.58 15.79
C ARG A 243 -2.10 13.04 15.59
#